data_AF-A0A2N2DAY8-F1
#
_entry.id   AF-A0A2N2DAY8-F1
#
_cell.length_a   1.000
_cell.length_b   1.000
_cell.length_c   1.000
_cell.angle_alpha   90.00
_cell.angle_beta   90.00
_cell.angle_gamma   90.00
#
_symmetry.space_group_name_H-M   'P 1'
#
loop_
_entity.id
_entity.type
_entity.pdbx_description
1 polymer ?
#
loop_
_entity_poly.entity_id
_entity_poly.type
_entity_poly.pdbx_seq_one_letter_code
_entity_poly.pdbx_strand_id
1 'polypeptide(L)'
;MSSQLQIFLSQFTQYEQKRGMPKSHLEKLPSLLRRIIEEEMPCRDNMVHVSIRDLTNSQGLKLRINSEQSWCFPKDECLMSGTIYPYWRRGLRQICKDEYLYDSISGFFHFASQYVSRSRTVDLIGAIALEYNRACDFRGKYMQELTIEKEVSIDTFKNKYCPEVNRRKKRRGKERRLLYYFNTFNALDPFIHRLIFNYVRAIDLFNKCFEEEAIIALENTINISEQFVRERLKISDEDQRAITAYILGFTRSEYWILKRIYELRCYFGAHPSMSKWWDFFEIYENSFDEMFQTVKKLVIRTAEFEQANRIVEKEPRIWSAWLNSNLLMLWNAVWFHRLP
;
A
#
# COMPACT_ATOMS: atom_id res chain seq x y z
N MET A 1 -12.05 -26.64 6.42
CA MET A 1 -11.28 -25.61 7.18
C MET A 1 -10.33 -24.92 6.22
N SER A 2 -10.30 -23.58 6.18
CA SER A 2 -9.45 -22.83 5.25
C SER A 2 -7.98 -23.21 5.44
N SER A 3 -7.31 -23.67 4.37
CA SER A 3 -5.89 -24.03 4.38
C SER A 3 -5.01 -22.85 4.82
N GLN A 4 -5.44 -21.61 4.56
CA GLN A 4 -4.70 -20.40 4.90
C GLN A 4 -4.62 -20.14 6.41
N LEU A 5 -5.70 -20.36 7.15
CA LEU A 5 -5.70 -20.16 8.60
C LEU A 5 -4.71 -21.11 9.28
N GLN A 6 -4.65 -22.38 8.87
CA GLN A 6 -3.70 -23.33 9.44
C GLN A 6 -2.25 -22.95 9.17
N ILE A 7 -1.95 -22.49 7.94
CA ILE A 7 -0.61 -22.00 7.59
C ILE A 7 -0.26 -20.77 8.43
N PHE A 8 -1.19 -19.82 8.55
CA PHE A 8 -1.02 -18.63 9.39
C PHE A 8 -0.73 -19.00 10.85
N LEU A 9 -1.55 -19.85 11.47
CA LEU A 9 -1.38 -20.28 12.87
C LEU A 9 -0.01 -20.95 13.07
N SER A 10 0.40 -21.80 12.13
CA SER A 10 1.71 -22.46 12.15
C SER A 10 2.85 -21.45 12.06
N GLN A 11 2.80 -20.51 11.10
CA GLN A 11 3.84 -19.49 10.93
C GLN A 11 3.93 -18.54 12.12
N PHE A 12 2.79 -18.14 12.67
CA PHE A 12 2.73 -17.31 13.87
C PHE A 12 3.40 -18.02 15.05
N THR A 13 3.03 -19.29 15.29
CA THR A 13 3.58 -20.09 16.39
C THR A 13 5.09 -20.30 16.23
N GLN A 14 5.55 -20.61 15.01
CA GLN A 14 6.97 -20.74 14.72
C GLN A 14 7.74 -19.44 14.96
N TYR A 15 7.14 -18.30 14.64
CA TYR A 15 7.77 -17.01 14.90
C TYR A 15 7.92 -16.74 16.41
N GLU A 16 6.86 -16.93 17.18
CA GLU A 16 6.92 -16.71 18.63
C GLU A 16 7.85 -17.71 19.33
N GLN A 17 7.94 -18.93 18.82
CA GLN A 17 8.94 -19.90 19.26
C GLN A 17 10.36 -19.38 19.04
N LYS A 18 10.66 -18.81 17.86
CA LYS A 18 11.98 -18.21 17.56
C LYS A 18 12.28 -16.98 18.42
N ARG A 19 11.25 -16.25 18.89
CA ARG A 19 11.41 -15.15 19.84
C ARG A 19 11.65 -15.59 21.28
N GLY A 20 11.58 -16.89 21.57
CA GLY A 20 11.78 -17.43 22.90
C GLY A 20 10.53 -17.41 23.78
N MET A 21 9.32 -17.40 23.20
CA MET A 21 8.09 -17.56 23.98
C MET A 21 8.10 -18.92 24.71
N PRO A 22 7.78 -18.97 26.02
CA PRO A 22 7.81 -20.24 26.76
C PRO A 22 6.78 -21.24 26.22
N LYS A 23 7.14 -22.54 26.27
CA LYS A 23 6.35 -23.64 25.68
C LYS A 23 4.90 -23.70 26.18
N SER A 24 4.69 -23.44 27.48
CA SER A 24 3.36 -23.42 28.13
C SER A 24 2.40 -22.37 27.55
N HIS A 25 2.92 -21.28 26.98
CA HIS A 25 2.14 -20.26 26.30
C HIS A 25 1.97 -20.60 24.82
N LEU A 26 3.02 -21.07 24.16
CA LEU A 26 2.99 -21.49 22.75
C LEU A 26 1.92 -22.55 22.48
N GLU A 27 1.73 -23.52 23.37
CA GLU A 27 0.70 -24.56 23.23
C GLU A 27 -0.74 -24.00 23.22
N LYS A 28 -0.95 -22.83 23.84
CA LYS A 28 -2.27 -22.15 23.90
C LYS A 28 -2.48 -21.15 22.75
N LEU A 29 -1.41 -20.72 22.09
CA LEU A 29 -1.46 -19.66 21.08
C LEU A 29 -2.38 -20.01 19.89
N PRO A 30 -2.30 -21.21 19.27
CA PRO A 30 -3.14 -21.53 18.11
C PRO A 30 -4.64 -21.52 18.40
N SER A 31 -5.06 -22.09 19.54
CA SER A 31 -6.47 -22.15 19.93
C SER A 31 -7.01 -20.77 20.29
N LEU A 32 -6.21 -19.95 20.98
CA LEU A 32 -6.57 -18.56 21.29
C LEU A 32 -6.68 -17.70 20.03
N LEU A 33 -5.71 -17.77 19.11
CA LEU A 33 -5.75 -17.05 17.84
C LEU A 33 -6.97 -17.47 17.00
N ARG A 34 -7.26 -18.76 16.95
CA ARG A 34 -8.45 -19.30 16.27
C ARG A 34 -9.72 -18.68 16.83
N ARG A 35 -9.91 -18.74 18.16
CA ARG A 35 -11.07 -18.12 18.82
C ARG A 35 -11.17 -16.63 18.49
N ILE A 36 -10.07 -15.90 18.55
CA ILE A 36 -10.08 -14.46 18.24
C ILE A 36 -10.55 -14.22 16.80
N ILE A 37 -10.01 -14.96 15.83
CA ILE A 37 -10.30 -14.78 14.41
C ILE A 37 -11.71 -15.24 14.03
N GLU A 38 -12.10 -16.43 14.48
CA GLU A 38 -13.34 -17.09 14.05
C GLU A 38 -14.57 -16.68 14.88
N GLU A 39 -14.39 -16.22 16.12
CA GLU A 39 -15.50 -15.89 17.02
C GLU A 39 -15.52 -14.40 17.40
N GLU A 40 -14.40 -13.85 17.85
CA GLU A 40 -14.38 -12.49 18.44
C GLU A 40 -14.35 -11.37 17.39
N MET A 41 -13.68 -11.57 16.25
CA MET A 41 -13.64 -10.57 15.16
C MET A 41 -15.00 -10.37 14.50
N PRO A 42 -15.79 -11.42 14.18
CA PRO A 42 -17.15 -11.25 13.65
C PRO A 42 -18.07 -10.39 14.55
N CYS A 43 -17.97 -10.54 15.88
CA CYS A 43 -18.76 -9.74 16.83
C CYS A 43 -18.46 -8.23 16.79
N ARG A 44 -17.41 -7.81 16.08
CA ARG A 44 -16.93 -6.43 15.99
C ARG A 44 -17.16 -5.80 14.63
N ASP A 45 -17.78 -6.50 13.68
CA ASP A 45 -17.97 -6.00 12.31
C ASP A 45 -18.91 -4.79 12.23
N ASN A 46 -19.70 -4.53 13.26
CA ASN A 46 -20.50 -3.31 13.40
C ASN A 46 -19.66 -2.09 13.81
N MET A 47 -18.42 -2.27 14.27
CA MET A 47 -17.52 -1.20 14.68
C MET A 47 -16.44 -0.94 13.63
N VAL A 48 -16.11 0.32 13.44
CA VAL A 48 -14.96 0.74 12.63
C VAL A 48 -14.12 1.78 13.35
N HIS A 49 -12.86 1.85 12.96
CA HIS A 49 -12.03 3.01 13.23
C HIS A 49 -12.06 3.97 12.06
N VAL A 50 -11.95 5.25 12.39
CA VAL A 50 -11.77 6.33 11.42
C VAL A 50 -10.52 7.11 11.79
N SER A 51 -9.63 7.29 10.82
CA SER A 51 -8.40 8.08 10.95
C SER A 51 -8.46 9.27 10.02
N ILE A 52 -8.19 10.47 10.52
CA ILE A 52 -7.93 11.68 9.73
C ILE A 52 -6.49 12.11 9.97
N ARG A 53 -5.72 12.28 8.90
CA ARG A 53 -4.31 12.69 8.96
C ARG A 53 -3.98 13.73 7.90
N ASP A 54 -3.02 14.60 8.20
CA ASP A 54 -2.44 15.50 7.20
C ASP A 54 -1.49 14.76 6.26
N LEU A 55 -1.43 15.20 5.01
CA LEU A 55 -0.47 14.75 4.03
C LEU A 55 0.67 15.78 3.94
N THR A 56 1.91 15.36 4.15
CA THR A 56 3.07 16.23 3.90
C THR A 56 3.25 16.46 2.41
N ASN A 57 3.95 17.53 2.06
CA ASN A 57 4.17 17.94 0.66
C ASN A 57 2.87 18.07 -0.15
N SER A 58 1.76 18.46 0.46
CA SER A 58 0.47 18.64 -0.21
C SER A 58 0.04 20.11 -0.34
N GLN A 59 0.91 21.05 0.03
CA GLN A 59 0.63 22.47 0.08
C GLN A 59 0.11 23.00 -1.27
N GLY A 60 -1.01 23.71 -1.25
CA GLY A 60 -1.62 24.30 -2.45
C GLY A 60 -2.47 23.33 -3.30
N LEU A 61 -2.49 22.03 -2.99
CA LEU A 61 -3.41 21.10 -3.64
C LEU A 61 -4.83 21.32 -3.09
N LYS A 62 -5.79 21.63 -3.98
CA LYS A 62 -7.20 21.85 -3.64
C LYS A 62 -8.06 20.66 -4.09
N LEU A 63 -7.70 19.47 -3.62
CA LEU A 63 -8.33 18.21 -4.01
C LEU A 63 -9.45 17.83 -3.06
N ARG A 64 -10.54 17.29 -3.62
CA ARG A 64 -11.62 16.67 -2.86
C ARG A 64 -12.00 15.35 -3.49
N ILE A 65 -11.86 14.28 -2.73
CA ILE A 65 -12.26 12.92 -3.10
C ILE A 65 -13.18 12.42 -1.99
N ASN A 66 -14.25 11.73 -2.37
CA ASN A 66 -15.15 11.06 -1.43
C ASN A 66 -15.47 9.68 -1.99
N SER A 67 -14.94 8.62 -1.37
CA SER A 67 -15.35 7.23 -1.59
C SER A 67 -16.00 6.66 -0.33
N GLU A 68 -16.47 5.42 -0.38
CA GLU A 68 -17.11 4.77 0.75
C GLU A 68 -16.17 4.65 1.96
N GLN A 69 -14.89 4.41 1.69
CA GLN A 69 -13.93 3.94 2.66
C GLN A 69 -12.75 4.89 2.89
N SER A 70 -12.59 5.89 2.04
CA SER A 70 -11.60 6.95 2.19
C SER A 70 -12.05 8.26 1.53
N TRP A 71 -11.49 9.38 1.97
CA TRP A 71 -11.80 10.69 1.41
C TRP A 71 -10.61 11.62 1.60
N CYS A 72 -10.58 12.71 0.84
CA CYS A 72 -9.61 13.77 1.04
C CYS A 72 -10.25 15.15 0.91
N PHE A 73 -9.69 16.12 1.62
CA PHE A 73 -10.14 17.51 1.61
C PHE A 73 -9.01 18.45 2.01
N PRO A 74 -9.00 19.71 1.53
CA PRO A 74 -8.01 20.70 1.96
C PRO A 74 -8.37 21.25 3.35
N LYS A 75 -7.37 21.43 4.21
CA LYS A 75 -7.46 22.10 5.53
C LYS A 75 -6.11 22.74 5.87
N ASP A 76 -6.11 23.99 6.34
CA ASP A 76 -4.93 24.69 6.86
C ASP A 76 -3.69 24.51 5.97
N GLU A 77 -3.85 24.84 4.67
CA GLU A 77 -2.86 24.71 3.59
C GLU A 77 -2.45 23.29 3.14
N CYS A 78 -2.77 22.25 3.90
CA CYS A 78 -2.47 20.86 3.52
C CYS A 78 -3.73 20.10 3.06
N LEU A 79 -3.52 18.92 2.47
CA LEU A 79 -4.57 17.93 2.27
C LEU A 79 -4.68 17.03 3.49
N MET A 80 -5.91 16.80 3.92
CA MET A 80 -6.26 15.78 4.90
C MET A 80 -6.71 14.52 4.17
N SER A 81 -6.25 13.36 4.64
CA SER A 81 -6.74 12.03 4.26
C SER A 81 -7.59 11.47 5.39
N GLY A 82 -8.83 11.11 5.09
CA GLY A 82 -9.71 10.35 5.96
C GLY A 82 -9.79 8.91 5.50
N THR A 83 -9.63 7.96 6.40
CA THR A 83 -9.75 6.53 6.11
C THR A 83 -10.59 5.83 7.16
N ILE A 84 -11.41 4.88 6.71
CA ILE A 84 -12.10 3.92 7.57
C ILE A 84 -11.25 2.64 7.60
N TYR A 85 -11.21 1.91 8.71
CA TYR A 85 -10.46 0.66 8.82
C TYR A 85 -11.00 -0.18 10.01
N PRO A 86 -10.66 -1.47 10.11
CA PRO A 86 -11.32 -2.38 11.03
C PRO A 86 -11.00 -2.14 12.51
N TYR A 87 -11.96 -2.47 13.38
CA TYR A 87 -11.85 -2.43 14.83
C TYR A 87 -11.21 -3.71 15.42
N TRP A 88 -9.99 -4.05 15.00
CA TRP A 88 -9.33 -5.29 15.46
C TRP A 88 -8.50 -5.14 16.74
N ARG A 89 -7.96 -3.95 16.99
CA ARG A 89 -6.95 -3.72 18.04
C ARG A 89 -7.49 -3.74 19.48
N ARG A 90 -8.67 -3.16 19.73
CA ARG A 90 -9.16 -2.90 21.09
C ARG A 90 -9.91 -4.12 21.66
N GLY A 91 -10.07 -4.18 22.98
CA GLY A 91 -10.83 -5.26 23.65
C GLY A 91 -10.12 -6.61 23.78
N LEU A 92 -8.95 -6.81 23.16
CA LEU A 92 -8.21 -8.09 23.21
C LEU A 92 -7.80 -8.53 24.64
N ARG A 93 -7.59 -7.58 25.57
CA ARG A 93 -7.24 -7.86 26.98
C ARG A 93 -8.40 -8.47 27.78
N GLN A 94 -9.62 -8.36 27.27
CA GLN A 94 -10.79 -9.03 27.87
C GLN A 94 -10.79 -10.53 27.51
N ILE A 95 -10.25 -10.89 26.35
CA ILE A 95 -10.19 -12.25 25.82
C ILE A 95 -8.92 -12.97 26.29
N CYS A 96 -7.78 -12.29 26.26
CA CYS A 96 -6.48 -12.82 26.63
C CYS A 96 -5.96 -12.14 27.90
N LYS A 97 -5.86 -12.90 29.00
CA LYS A 97 -5.28 -12.45 30.29
C LYS A 97 -3.79 -12.73 30.41
N ASP A 98 -3.30 -13.68 29.62
CA ASP A 98 -1.90 -14.05 29.53
C ASP A 98 -1.10 -12.92 28.87
N GLU A 99 -0.10 -12.37 29.55
CA GLU A 99 0.61 -11.18 29.09
C GLU A 99 1.45 -11.45 27.84
N TYR A 100 2.16 -12.58 27.79
CA TYR A 100 2.97 -12.98 26.63
C TYR A 100 2.11 -13.12 25.37
N LEU A 101 0.98 -13.83 25.50
CA LEU A 101 0.06 -14.03 24.40
C LEU A 101 -0.63 -12.72 23.99
N TYR A 102 -1.02 -11.90 24.99
CA TYR A 102 -1.66 -10.62 24.72
C TYR A 102 -0.76 -9.68 23.92
N ASP A 103 0.50 -9.51 24.33
CA ASP A 103 1.43 -8.59 23.68
C ASP A 103 1.70 -8.98 22.24
N SER A 104 1.92 -10.27 22.01
CA SER A 104 2.15 -10.83 20.68
C SER A 104 0.92 -10.64 19.76
N ILE A 105 -0.27 -11.07 20.21
CA ILE A 105 -1.51 -11.01 19.43
C ILE A 105 -1.95 -9.56 19.20
N SER A 106 -1.90 -8.73 20.25
CA SER A 106 -2.25 -7.30 20.17
C SER A 106 -1.31 -6.55 19.23
N GLY A 107 -0.02 -6.89 19.24
CA GLY A 107 0.98 -6.36 18.30
C GLY A 107 0.63 -6.67 16.85
N PHE A 108 0.30 -7.93 16.54
CA PHE A 108 -0.14 -8.30 15.19
C PHE A 108 -1.37 -7.51 14.74
N PHE A 109 -2.45 -7.50 15.52
CA PHE A 109 -3.68 -6.80 15.15
C PHE A 109 -3.52 -5.27 15.10
N HIS A 110 -2.60 -4.71 15.89
CA HIS A 110 -2.23 -3.30 15.80
C HIS A 110 -1.64 -2.97 14.43
N PHE A 111 -0.61 -3.70 14.00
CA PHE A 111 0.03 -3.43 12.72
C PHE A 111 -0.84 -3.82 11.52
N ALA A 112 -1.65 -4.88 11.63
CA ALA A 112 -2.64 -5.22 10.59
C ALA A 112 -3.68 -4.12 10.38
N SER A 113 -4.18 -3.52 11.47
CA SER A 113 -5.09 -2.37 11.39
C SER A 113 -4.41 -1.14 10.75
N GLN A 114 -3.14 -0.89 11.11
CA GLN A 114 -2.35 0.19 10.51
C GLN A 114 -2.11 -0.04 9.02
N TYR A 115 -1.81 -1.27 8.61
CA TYR A 115 -1.62 -1.64 7.21
C TYR A 115 -2.86 -1.26 6.39
N VAL A 116 -4.04 -1.70 6.81
CA VAL A 116 -5.31 -1.36 6.13
C VAL A 116 -5.51 0.15 6.03
N SER A 117 -5.36 0.88 7.14
CA SER A 117 -5.53 2.35 7.14
C SER A 117 -4.54 3.05 6.21
N ARG A 118 -3.27 2.63 6.22
CA ARG A 118 -2.19 3.25 5.42
C ARG A 118 -2.36 2.91 3.94
N SER A 119 -2.69 1.66 3.61
CA SER A 119 -2.99 1.25 2.23
C SER A 119 -4.03 2.15 1.57
N ARG A 120 -5.12 2.47 2.26
CA ARG A 120 -6.14 3.39 1.71
C ARG A 120 -5.63 4.80 1.45
N THR A 121 -4.67 5.25 2.25
CA THR A 121 -3.99 6.54 2.02
C THR A 121 -2.96 6.46 0.90
N VAL A 122 -2.33 5.30 0.71
CA VAL A 122 -1.41 5.04 -0.40
C VAL A 122 -2.11 5.11 -1.75
N ASP A 123 -3.37 4.64 -1.88
CA ASP A 123 -4.16 4.83 -3.10
C ASP A 123 -4.28 6.32 -3.49
N LEU A 124 -4.53 7.19 -2.50
CA LEU A 124 -4.60 8.65 -2.69
C LEU A 124 -3.25 9.25 -3.06
N ILE A 125 -2.19 8.91 -2.31
CA ILE A 125 -0.84 9.42 -2.57
C ILE A 125 -0.35 8.98 -3.95
N GLY A 126 -0.59 7.73 -4.34
CA GLY A 126 -0.26 7.22 -5.67
C GLY A 126 -0.98 7.97 -6.78
N ALA A 127 -2.28 8.26 -6.59
CA ALA A 127 -3.05 9.04 -7.56
C ALA A 127 -2.54 10.48 -7.70
N ILE A 128 -2.13 11.10 -6.59
CA ILE A 128 -1.50 12.43 -6.59
C ILE A 128 -0.14 12.37 -7.31
N ALA A 129 0.68 11.35 -7.03
CA ALA A 129 1.98 11.17 -7.66
C ALA A 129 1.85 11.03 -9.19
N LEU A 130 0.93 10.20 -9.68
CA LEU A 130 0.71 10.02 -11.11
C LEU A 130 0.21 11.29 -11.81
N GLU A 131 -0.73 12.03 -11.22
CA GLU A 131 -1.36 13.18 -11.90
C GLU A 131 -0.56 14.49 -11.72
N TYR A 132 0.08 14.68 -10.57
CA TYR A 132 0.74 15.94 -10.19
C TYR A 132 2.25 15.85 -10.10
N ASN A 133 2.86 14.67 -10.34
CA ASN A 133 4.29 14.41 -10.16
C ASN A 133 4.79 14.86 -8.77
N ARG A 134 4.00 14.58 -7.74
CA ARG A 134 4.24 15.09 -6.39
C ARG A 134 4.25 13.97 -5.36
N ALA A 135 5.36 13.85 -4.65
CA ALA A 135 5.52 12.87 -3.59
C ALA A 135 4.93 13.38 -2.26
N CYS A 136 3.67 13.04 -2.02
CA CYS A 136 3.01 13.24 -0.72
C CYS A 136 3.30 12.06 0.23
N ASP A 137 3.17 12.28 1.53
CA ASP A 137 3.32 11.25 2.55
C ASP A 137 2.29 11.44 3.68
N PHE A 138 1.92 10.37 4.38
CA PHE A 138 1.01 10.37 5.52
C PHE A 138 1.74 10.47 6.87
N ARG A 139 3.06 10.68 6.89
CA ARG A 139 3.90 10.97 8.07
C ARG A 139 3.79 12.43 8.54
N GLY A 140 2.60 13.02 8.41
CA GLY A 140 2.30 14.37 8.88
C GLY A 140 2.28 14.50 10.41
N LYS A 141 2.09 15.73 10.89
CA LYS A 141 2.11 16.03 12.34
C LYS A 141 0.75 15.80 13.01
N TYR A 142 -0.33 15.82 12.23
CA TYR A 142 -1.69 15.72 12.72
C TYR A 142 -2.27 14.33 12.48
N MET A 143 -2.84 13.77 13.53
CA MET A 143 -3.56 12.51 13.44
C MET A 143 -4.70 12.52 14.46
N GLN A 144 -5.90 12.22 13.97
CA GLN A 144 -7.07 12.02 14.80
C GLN A 144 -7.65 10.64 14.50
N GLU A 145 -7.90 9.86 15.56
CA GLU A 145 -8.56 8.55 15.47
C GLU A 145 -9.83 8.53 16.29
N LEU A 146 -10.87 7.91 15.74
CA LEU A 146 -12.16 7.72 16.37
C LEU A 146 -12.66 6.30 16.16
N THR A 147 -13.56 5.85 17.03
CA THR A 147 -14.27 4.58 16.91
C THR A 147 -15.74 4.89 16.73
N ILE A 148 -16.36 4.31 15.72
CA ILE A 148 -17.74 4.60 15.33
C ILE A 148 -18.46 3.28 15.04
N GLU A 149 -19.71 3.17 15.48
CA GLU A 149 -20.64 2.15 15.00
C GLU A 149 -21.01 2.45 13.54
N LYS A 150 -20.91 1.46 12.64
CA LYS A 150 -21.18 1.63 11.20
C LYS A 150 -22.57 2.22 10.94
N GLU A 151 -23.56 1.84 11.75
CA GLU A 151 -24.95 2.32 11.65
C GLU A 151 -25.10 3.78 12.09
N VAL A 152 -24.24 4.26 12.98
CA VAL A 152 -24.21 5.65 13.45
C VAL A 152 -23.34 6.49 12.50
N SER A 153 -23.79 6.54 11.26
CA SER A 153 -23.54 7.56 10.24
C SER A 153 -22.06 7.98 10.03
N ILE A 154 -21.31 7.08 9.39
CA ILE A 154 -20.06 7.43 8.67
C ILE A 154 -20.28 8.67 7.79
N ASP A 155 -21.46 8.84 7.20
CA ASP A 155 -21.79 9.99 6.37
C ASP A 155 -21.92 11.30 7.15
N THR A 156 -22.50 11.29 8.36
CA THR A 156 -22.52 12.46 9.25
C THR A 156 -21.09 12.84 9.63
N PHE A 157 -20.25 11.85 9.91
CA PHE A 157 -18.84 12.09 10.18
C PHE A 157 -18.13 12.69 8.97
N LYS A 158 -18.27 12.10 7.78
CA LYS A 158 -17.70 12.64 6.54
C LYS A 158 -18.20 14.04 6.25
N ASN A 159 -19.50 14.30 6.37
CA ASN A 159 -20.11 15.61 6.12
C ASN A 159 -19.58 16.70 7.06
N LYS A 160 -19.19 16.35 8.29
CA LYS A 160 -18.55 17.28 9.23
C LYS A 160 -17.19 17.79 8.71
N TYR A 161 -16.39 16.95 8.05
CA TYR A 161 -15.02 17.29 7.63
C TYR A 161 -14.87 17.56 6.13
N CYS A 162 -15.68 16.89 5.32
CA CYS A 162 -15.74 17.03 3.87
C CYS A 162 -17.21 17.21 3.46
N PRO A 163 -17.82 18.39 3.75
CA PRO A 163 -19.19 18.65 3.31
C PRO A 163 -19.27 18.50 1.79
N GLU A 164 -20.35 17.87 1.30
CA GLU A 164 -20.56 17.66 -0.13
C GLU A 164 -20.38 18.97 -0.89
N VAL A 165 -19.33 19.05 -1.70
CA VAL A 165 -19.17 20.17 -2.62
C VAL A 165 -20.10 19.91 -3.79
N ASN A 166 -21.05 20.82 -4.01
CA ASN A 166 -21.97 20.87 -5.13
C ASN A 166 -21.48 20.08 -6.35
N ARG A 167 -22.05 18.89 -6.57
CA ARG A 167 -21.72 17.94 -7.66
C ARG A 167 -21.88 18.53 -9.07
N ARG A 168 -22.33 19.78 -9.19
CA ARG A 168 -22.67 20.49 -10.43
C ARG A 168 -21.49 21.21 -11.11
N LYS A 169 -20.30 21.33 -10.50
CA LYS A 169 -19.12 21.84 -11.22
C LYS A 169 -18.52 20.73 -12.08
N LYS A 170 -18.47 20.96 -13.40
CA LYS A 170 -17.84 20.06 -14.38
C LYS A 170 -16.39 19.82 -13.95
N ARG A 171 -16.06 18.59 -13.51
CA ARG A 171 -14.71 18.21 -13.06
C ARG A 171 -13.69 18.49 -14.17
N ARG A 172 -12.56 19.08 -13.80
CA ARG A 172 -11.44 19.36 -14.73
C ARG A 172 -10.80 18.06 -15.21
N GLY A 173 -10.08 18.10 -16.34
CA GLY A 173 -9.41 16.92 -16.89
C GLY A 173 -8.45 16.23 -15.91
N LYS A 174 -7.66 17.03 -15.17
CA LYS A 174 -6.76 16.52 -14.12
C LYS A 174 -7.49 15.79 -13.00
N GLU A 175 -8.59 16.36 -12.51
CA GLU A 175 -9.40 15.76 -11.44
C GLU A 175 -10.01 14.42 -11.88
N ARG A 176 -10.44 14.31 -13.14
CA ARG A 176 -10.97 13.06 -13.69
C ARG A 176 -9.91 11.95 -13.72
N ARG A 177 -8.68 12.28 -14.15
CA ARG A 177 -7.57 11.31 -14.17
C ARG A 177 -7.11 10.92 -12.78
N LEU A 178 -7.01 11.88 -11.85
CA LEU A 178 -6.70 11.56 -10.47
C LEU A 178 -7.75 10.63 -9.85
N LEU A 179 -9.03 10.86 -10.11
CA LEU A 179 -10.10 9.98 -9.64
C LEU A 179 -10.05 8.61 -10.32
N TYR A 180 -9.69 8.55 -11.60
CA TYR A 180 -9.45 7.29 -12.30
C TYR A 180 -8.35 6.49 -11.57
N TYR A 181 -7.17 7.07 -11.38
CA TYR A 181 -6.06 6.39 -10.69
C TYR A 181 -6.43 5.95 -9.28
N PHE A 182 -7.06 6.84 -8.49
CA PHE A 182 -7.52 6.54 -7.14
C PHE A 182 -8.52 5.38 -7.10
N ASN A 183 -9.42 5.29 -8.09
CA ASN A 183 -10.40 4.21 -8.17
C ASN A 183 -9.78 2.90 -8.68
N THR A 184 -8.79 2.96 -9.58
CA THR A 184 -8.07 1.81 -10.11
C THR A 184 -7.20 1.14 -9.05
N PHE A 185 -6.44 1.93 -8.28
CA PHE A 185 -5.52 1.38 -7.27
C PHE A 185 -6.20 0.58 -6.16
N ASN A 186 -5.48 -0.42 -5.65
CA ASN A 186 -5.89 -1.23 -4.51
C ASN A 186 -4.65 -1.60 -3.67
N ALA A 187 -4.13 -0.64 -2.92
CA ALA A 187 -2.94 -0.85 -2.09
C ALA A 187 -3.20 -1.75 -0.86
N LEU A 188 -4.38 -2.34 -0.70
CA LEU A 188 -4.56 -3.50 0.18
C LEU A 188 -3.86 -4.75 -0.37
N ASP A 189 -3.60 -4.80 -1.67
CA ASP A 189 -2.66 -5.74 -2.27
C ASP A 189 -1.21 -5.27 -1.99
N PRO A 190 -0.38 -6.09 -1.33
CA PRO A 190 1.02 -5.73 -1.03
C PRO A 190 1.85 -5.37 -2.27
N PHE A 191 1.57 -5.95 -3.44
CA PHE A 191 2.28 -5.59 -4.67
C PHE A 191 1.97 -4.17 -5.09
N ILE A 192 0.68 -3.80 -5.14
CA ILE A 192 0.26 -2.44 -5.50
C ILE A 192 0.75 -1.43 -4.47
N HIS A 193 0.71 -1.79 -3.18
CA HIS A 193 1.26 -0.95 -2.11
C HIS A 193 2.75 -0.65 -2.34
N ARG A 194 3.57 -1.69 -2.53
CA ARG A 194 5.02 -1.55 -2.72
C ARG A 194 5.36 -0.83 -4.02
N LEU A 195 4.57 -1.08 -5.08
CA LEU A 195 4.70 -0.46 -6.39
C LEU A 195 4.54 1.06 -6.27
N ILE A 196 3.42 1.51 -5.66
CA ILE A 196 3.14 2.93 -5.43
C ILE A 196 4.22 3.54 -4.53
N PHE A 197 4.61 2.86 -3.45
CA PHE A 197 5.63 3.36 -2.53
C PHE A 197 6.96 3.65 -3.25
N ASN A 198 7.47 2.72 -4.06
CA ASN A 198 8.74 2.91 -4.76
C ASN A 198 8.64 3.98 -5.85
N TYR A 199 7.51 4.06 -6.55
CA TYR A 199 7.29 5.11 -7.56
C TYR A 199 7.22 6.51 -6.93
N VAL A 200 6.48 6.67 -5.82
CA VAL A 200 6.41 7.92 -5.06
C VAL A 200 7.79 8.30 -4.52
N ARG A 201 8.56 7.32 -4.02
CA ARG A 201 9.93 7.53 -3.57
C ARG A 201 10.86 7.98 -4.71
N ALA A 202 10.74 7.41 -5.90
CA ALA A 202 11.52 7.84 -7.05
C ALA A 202 11.29 9.32 -7.39
N ILE A 203 10.03 9.78 -7.36
CA ILE A 203 9.67 11.19 -7.55
C ILE A 203 10.29 12.08 -6.47
N ASP A 204 10.20 11.66 -5.19
CA ASP A 204 10.76 12.44 -4.07
C ASP A 204 12.28 12.60 -4.19
N LEU A 205 12.99 11.51 -4.52
CA LEU A 205 14.44 11.50 -4.69
C LEU A 205 14.86 12.37 -5.88
N PHE A 206 14.20 12.21 -7.02
CA PHE A 206 14.49 12.99 -8.22
C PHE A 206 14.28 14.50 -7.98
N ASN A 207 13.17 14.89 -7.35
CA ASN A 207 12.89 16.29 -7.01
C ASN A 207 13.91 16.91 -6.01
N LYS A 208 14.70 16.07 -5.33
CA LYS A 208 15.74 16.47 -4.38
C LYS A 208 17.16 16.30 -4.94
N CYS A 209 17.30 16.04 -6.24
CA CYS A 209 18.59 15.83 -6.92
C CYS A 209 19.36 14.61 -6.36
N PHE A 210 18.64 13.51 -6.08
CA PHE A 210 19.20 12.19 -5.79
C PHE A 210 18.86 11.25 -6.95
N GLU A 211 19.42 11.51 -8.12
CA GLU A 211 19.06 10.87 -9.39
C GLU A 211 19.43 9.38 -9.42
N GLU A 212 20.58 9.01 -8.87
CA GLU A 212 21.02 7.60 -8.81
C GLU A 212 20.06 6.77 -7.94
N GLU A 213 19.68 7.28 -6.77
CA GLU A 213 18.69 6.64 -5.90
C GLU A 213 17.29 6.66 -6.51
N ALA A 214 16.96 7.67 -7.31
CA ALA A 214 15.71 7.70 -8.06
C ALA A 214 15.66 6.56 -9.10
N ILE A 215 16.75 6.30 -9.83
CA ILE A 215 16.86 5.14 -10.73
C ILE A 215 16.72 3.82 -9.97
N ILE A 216 17.34 3.67 -8.81
CA ILE A 216 17.18 2.48 -7.96
C ILE A 216 15.71 2.30 -7.55
N ALA A 217 15.01 3.37 -7.19
CA ALA A 217 13.59 3.34 -6.83
C ALA A 217 12.68 3.02 -8.04
N LEU A 218 12.99 3.56 -9.22
CA LEU A 218 12.31 3.19 -10.47
C LEU A 218 12.50 1.69 -10.78
N GLU A 219 13.72 1.17 -10.66
CA GLU A 219 13.99 -0.23 -10.90
C GLU A 219 13.30 -1.15 -9.86
N ASN A 220 13.20 -0.73 -8.60
CA ASN A 220 12.40 -1.45 -7.62
C ASN A 220 10.92 -1.49 -8.01
N THR A 221 10.40 -0.40 -8.59
CA THR A 221 9.02 -0.35 -9.12
C THR A 221 8.84 -1.39 -10.23
N ILE A 222 9.80 -1.50 -11.16
CA ILE A 222 9.79 -2.50 -12.24
C ILE A 222 9.83 -3.92 -11.69
N ASN A 223 10.76 -4.21 -10.78
CA ASN A 223 10.90 -5.52 -10.15
C ASN A 223 9.64 -5.96 -9.39
N ILE A 224 8.90 -5.02 -8.80
CA ILE A 224 7.63 -5.33 -8.12
C ILE A 224 6.55 -5.72 -9.13
N SER A 225 6.45 -5.01 -10.27
CA SER A 225 5.54 -5.40 -11.36
C SER A 225 5.88 -6.78 -11.91
N GLU A 226 7.16 -7.08 -12.08
CA GLU A 226 7.65 -8.40 -12.49
C GLU A 226 7.26 -9.50 -11.50
N GLN A 227 7.51 -9.29 -10.21
CA GLN A 227 7.11 -10.22 -9.15
C GLN A 227 5.59 -10.43 -9.13
N PHE A 228 4.82 -9.35 -9.27
CA PHE A 228 3.36 -9.40 -9.33
C PHE A 228 2.88 -10.28 -10.49
N VAL A 229 3.34 -10.02 -11.72
CA VAL A 229 2.95 -10.82 -12.90
C VAL A 229 3.34 -12.28 -12.70
N ARG A 230 4.57 -12.54 -12.24
CA ARG A 230 5.08 -13.89 -11.99
C ARG A 230 4.20 -14.67 -11.01
N GLU A 231 3.90 -14.07 -9.87
CA GLU A 231 3.12 -14.75 -8.82
C GLU A 231 1.64 -14.89 -9.18
N ARG A 232 1.05 -13.90 -9.87
CA ARG A 232 -0.35 -13.94 -10.28
C ARG A 232 -0.61 -14.94 -11.39
N LEU A 233 0.32 -15.08 -12.33
CA LEU A 233 0.18 -16.00 -13.46
C LEU A 233 0.91 -17.32 -13.27
N LYS A 234 1.65 -17.49 -12.17
CA LYS A 234 2.46 -18.68 -11.87
C LYS A 234 3.46 -19.02 -12.99
N ILE A 235 4.01 -17.99 -13.61
CA ILE A 235 5.01 -18.12 -14.67
C ILE A 235 6.38 -18.28 -14.00
N SER A 236 7.24 -19.13 -14.55
CA SER A 236 8.61 -19.32 -14.08
C SER A 236 9.53 -19.35 -15.29
N ASP A 237 9.82 -18.18 -15.82
CA ASP A 237 10.67 -18.00 -17.01
C ASP A 237 11.92 -17.19 -16.67
N GLU A 238 12.98 -17.39 -17.45
CA GLU A 238 14.28 -16.75 -17.23
C GLU A 238 14.26 -15.24 -17.53
N ASP A 239 13.50 -14.78 -18.53
CA ASP A 239 13.34 -13.35 -18.86
C ASP A 239 11.97 -12.81 -18.37
N GLN A 240 11.86 -12.68 -17.05
CA GLN A 240 10.66 -12.16 -16.40
C GLN A 240 10.27 -10.75 -16.90
N ARG A 241 11.25 -9.93 -17.31
CA ARG A 241 11.01 -8.56 -17.78
C ARG A 241 10.33 -8.53 -19.13
N ALA A 242 10.81 -9.31 -20.09
CA ALA A 242 10.20 -9.40 -21.42
C ALA A 242 8.75 -9.87 -21.33
N ILE A 243 8.48 -10.87 -20.49
CA ILE A 243 7.14 -11.41 -20.26
C ILE A 243 6.23 -10.37 -19.61
N THR A 244 6.72 -9.68 -18.58
CA THR A 244 5.97 -8.62 -17.90
C THR A 244 5.64 -7.48 -18.87
N ALA A 245 6.59 -7.05 -19.70
CA ALA A 245 6.38 -6.05 -20.73
C ALA A 245 5.33 -6.49 -21.75
N TYR A 246 5.43 -7.73 -22.25
CA TYR A 246 4.46 -8.30 -23.19
C TYR A 246 3.04 -8.35 -22.60
N ILE A 247 2.89 -8.90 -21.39
CA ILE A 247 1.58 -9.04 -20.71
C ILE A 247 0.93 -7.70 -20.44
N LEU A 248 1.73 -6.70 -20.05
CA LEU A 248 1.24 -5.34 -19.77
C LEU A 248 1.11 -4.47 -21.03
N GLY A 249 1.36 -5.04 -22.22
CA GLY A 249 1.14 -4.38 -23.51
C GLY A 249 2.16 -3.28 -23.84
N PHE A 250 3.41 -3.45 -23.41
CA PHE A 250 4.50 -2.52 -23.70
C PHE A 250 5.04 -2.72 -25.11
N THR A 251 5.36 -1.61 -25.78
CA THR A 251 6.04 -1.63 -27.06
C THR A 251 7.50 -2.06 -26.91
N ARG A 252 8.15 -2.43 -28.03
CA ARG A 252 9.58 -2.77 -28.04
C ARG A 252 10.45 -1.62 -27.54
N SER A 253 10.13 -0.38 -27.90
CA SER A 253 10.85 0.81 -27.44
C SER A 253 10.74 0.97 -25.92
N GLU A 254 9.53 0.84 -25.36
CA GLU A 254 9.33 0.96 -23.92
C GLU A 254 10.01 -0.19 -23.14
N TYR A 255 10.02 -1.41 -23.66
CA TYR A 255 10.79 -2.51 -23.08
C TYR A 255 12.29 -2.20 -23.00
N TRP A 256 12.88 -1.59 -24.03
CA TRP A 256 14.28 -1.20 -24.01
C TRP A 256 14.58 -0.14 -22.94
N ILE A 257 13.65 0.80 -22.70
CA ILE A 257 13.78 1.78 -21.61
C ILE A 257 13.76 1.08 -20.25
N LEU A 258 12.83 0.13 -20.04
CA LEU A 258 12.80 -0.67 -18.81
C LEU A 258 14.11 -1.45 -18.61
N LYS A 259 14.68 -2.02 -19.67
CA LYS A 259 15.99 -2.70 -19.60
C LYS A 259 17.12 -1.71 -19.29
N ARG A 260 17.11 -0.53 -19.90
CA ARG A 260 18.11 0.52 -19.67
C ARG A 260 18.16 0.98 -18.22
N ILE A 261 17.02 1.08 -17.55
CA ILE A 261 16.94 1.40 -16.11
C ILE A 261 17.71 0.37 -15.28
N TYR A 262 17.60 -0.92 -15.58
CA TYR A 262 18.38 -1.96 -14.89
C TYR A 262 19.88 -1.87 -15.19
N GLU A 263 20.25 -1.63 -16.45
CA GLU A 263 21.65 -1.41 -16.81
C GLU A 263 22.25 -0.26 -16.01
N LEU A 264 21.56 0.89 -15.94
CA LEU A 264 21.99 2.04 -15.15
C LEU A 264 22.15 1.69 -13.67
N ARG A 265 21.18 0.99 -13.07
CA ARG A 265 21.29 0.50 -11.68
C ARG A 265 22.55 -0.35 -11.49
N CYS A 266 22.83 -1.27 -12.41
CA CYS A 266 24.00 -2.14 -12.36
C CYS A 266 25.31 -1.34 -12.53
N TYR A 267 25.33 -0.33 -13.40
CA TYR A 267 26.49 0.55 -13.57
C TYR A 267 26.82 1.31 -12.27
N PHE A 268 25.81 1.84 -11.56
CA PHE A 268 26.03 2.50 -10.25
C PHE A 268 26.55 1.53 -9.20
N GLY A 269 25.97 0.33 -9.13
CA GLY A 269 26.37 -0.68 -8.14
C GLY A 269 27.76 -1.26 -8.39
N ALA A 270 28.16 -1.44 -9.66
CA ALA A 270 29.42 -2.09 -10.02
C ALA A 270 30.60 -1.11 -10.12
N HIS A 271 30.37 0.16 -10.50
CA HIS A 271 31.43 1.13 -10.75
C HIS A 271 31.13 2.54 -10.20
N PRO A 272 31.02 2.72 -8.87
CA PRO A 272 30.78 4.04 -8.25
C PRO A 272 31.84 5.11 -8.57
N SER A 273 33.03 4.69 -9.02
CA SER A 273 34.17 5.56 -9.35
C SER A 273 34.29 5.93 -10.83
N MET A 274 33.47 5.34 -11.71
CA MET A 274 33.50 5.59 -13.17
C MET A 274 32.40 6.55 -13.62
N SER A 275 31.38 6.79 -12.81
CA SER A 275 30.52 7.95 -12.99
C SER A 275 31.25 9.17 -12.43
N LYS A 276 31.49 10.16 -13.29
CA LYS A 276 31.61 11.53 -12.79
C LYS A 276 30.22 11.88 -12.29
N TRP A 277 29.93 11.58 -11.03
CA TRP A 277 28.61 11.75 -10.43
C TRP A 277 28.07 13.18 -10.62
N TRP A 278 28.97 14.17 -10.75
CA TRP A 278 28.62 15.56 -11.03
C TRP A 278 28.21 15.83 -12.50
N ASP A 279 28.61 15.01 -13.48
CA ASP A 279 28.22 15.13 -14.90
C ASP A 279 27.02 14.21 -15.24
N PHE A 280 26.55 13.40 -14.29
CA PHE A 280 25.55 12.36 -14.54
C PHE A 280 24.21 12.93 -15.03
N PHE A 281 23.74 14.01 -14.40
CA PHE A 281 22.55 14.71 -14.85
C PHE A 281 22.74 15.21 -16.28
N GLU A 282 23.88 15.84 -16.60
CA GLU A 282 24.15 16.37 -17.94
C GLU A 282 24.17 15.29 -19.03
N ILE A 283 24.64 14.08 -18.70
CA ILE A 283 24.73 12.97 -19.65
C ILE A 283 23.36 12.31 -19.90
N TYR A 284 22.48 12.27 -18.89
CA TYR A 284 21.25 11.47 -18.92
C TYR A 284 19.95 12.27 -18.72
N GLU A 285 20.00 13.60 -18.62
CA GLU A 285 18.83 14.47 -18.36
C GLU A 285 17.64 14.13 -19.26
N ASN A 286 17.87 14.05 -20.57
CA ASN A 286 16.82 13.72 -21.56
C ASN A 286 16.25 12.30 -21.40
N SER A 287 17.00 11.39 -20.77
CA SER A 287 16.57 10.01 -20.53
C SER A 287 15.67 9.88 -19.30
N PHE A 288 15.77 10.79 -18.32
CA PHE A 288 14.97 10.72 -17.09
C PHE A 288 13.48 10.89 -17.36
N ASP A 289 13.11 11.87 -18.17
CA ASP A 289 11.70 12.09 -18.52
C ASP A 289 11.10 10.85 -19.18
N GLU A 290 11.82 10.24 -20.13
CA GLU A 290 11.37 9.03 -20.84
C GLU A 290 11.23 7.83 -19.89
N MET A 291 12.19 7.67 -18.97
CA MET A 291 12.15 6.64 -17.93
C MET A 291 10.97 6.82 -16.98
N PHE A 292 10.76 8.03 -16.45
CA PHE A 292 9.63 8.34 -15.58
C PHE A 292 8.29 8.15 -16.28
N GLN A 293 8.15 8.56 -17.56
CA GLN A 293 6.92 8.30 -18.32
C GLN A 293 6.69 6.81 -18.56
N THR A 294 7.74 6.05 -18.88
CA THR A 294 7.63 4.60 -19.10
C THR A 294 7.25 3.86 -17.81
N VAL A 295 7.90 4.17 -16.69
CA VAL A 295 7.57 3.57 -15.39
C VAL A 295 6.19 4.04 -14.90
N LYS A 296 5.80 5.29 -15.17
CA LYS A 296 4.44 5.77 -14.90
C LYS A 296 3.40 4.91 -15.62
N LYS A 297 3.60 4.63 -16.90
CA LYS A 297 2.74 3.70 -17.66
C LYS A 297 2.75 2.31 -17.03
N LEU A 298 3.90 1.83 -16.54
CA LEU A 298 4.01 0.51 -15.91
C LEU A 298 3.16 0.41 -14.65
N VAL A 299 3.23 1.43 -13.80
CA VAL A 299 2.40 1.54 -12.58
C VAL A 299 0.91 1.49 -12.94
N ILE A 300 0.50 2.27 -13.95
CA ILE A 300 -0.90 2.33 -14.40
C ILE A 300 -1.34 0.96 -14.95
N ARG A 301 -0.58 0.37 -15.87
CA ARG A 301 -0.91 -0.92 -16.49
C ARG A 301 -0.94 -2.07 -15.49
N THR A 302 -0.02 -2.07 -14.53
CA THR A 302 0.00 -3.07 -13.45
C THR A 302 -1.26 -2.96 -12.57
N ALA A 303 -1.66 -1.73 -12.24
CA ALA A 303 -2.89 -1.49 -11.46
C ALA A 303 -4.17 -1.81 -12.25
N GLU A 304 -4.21 -1.52 -13.55
CA GLU A 304 -5.31 -1.93 -14.45
C GLU A 304 -5.40 -3.45 -14.55
N PHE A 305 -4.25 -4.13 -14.65
CA PHE A 305 -4.20 -5.59 -14.66
C PHE A 305 -4.67 -6.18 -13.32
N GLU A 306 -4.24 -5.62 -12.17
CA GLU A 306 -4.76 -5.99 -10.85
C GLU A 306 -6.26 -5.80 -10.78
N GLN A 307 -6.78 -4.66 -11.24
CA GLN A 307 -8.20 -4.37 -11.20
C GLN A 307 -9.02 -5.38 -12.00
N ALA A 308 -8.54 -5.79 -13.18
CA ALA A 308 -9.19 -6.78 -14.02
C ALA A 308 -9.10 -8.22 -13.46
N ASN A 309 -8.09 -8.51 -12.64
CA ASN A 309 -7.80 -9.84 -12.10
C ASN A 309 -7.80 -9.85 -10.56
N ARG A 310 -8.62 -8.99 -9.95
CA ARG A 310 -8.53 -8.65 -8.53
C ARG A 310 -8.76 -9.87 -7.64
N ILE A 311 -7.84 -10.09 -6.71
CA ILE A 311 -7.93 -11.14 -5.68
C ILE A 311 -8.24 -10.54 -4.31
N VAL A 312 -7.66 -9.38 -4.00
CA VAL A 312 -7.86 -8.70 -2.71
C VAL A 312 -9.02 -7.72 -2.85
N GLU A 313 -10.10 -7.90 -2.10
CA GLU A 313 -11.24 -6.96 -2.13
C GLU A 313 -10.83 -5.59 -1.59
N LYS A 314 -11.09 -4.53 -2.38
CA LYS A 314 -10.72 -3.13 -2.07
C LYS A 314 -11.59 -2.50 -0.97
N GLU A 315 -12.89 -2.72 -1.04
CA GLU A 315 -13.90 -2.11 -0.15
C GLU A 315 -14.74 -3.18 0.57
N PRO A 316 -14.14 -3.96 1.48
CA PRO A 316 -14.86 -5.02 2.17
C PRO A 316 -15.97 -4.49 3.06
N ARG A 317 -17.15 -5.10 2.96
CA ARG A 317 -18.30 -4.81 3.84
C ARG A 317 -18.15 -5.45 5.23
N ILE A 318 -17.57 -6.65 5.26
CA ILE A 318 -17.39 -7.47 6.46
C ILE A 318 -15.88 -7.69 6.65
N TRP A 319 -15.31 -7.08 7.68
CA TRP A 319 -13.87 -7.08 7.89
C TRP A 319 -13.37 -8.41 8.44
N SER A 320 -14.17 -9.11 9.26
CA SER A 320 -13.82 -10.46 9.73
C SER A 320 -13.68 -11.46 8.57
N ALA A 321 -14.60 -11.41 7.61
CA ALA A 321 -14.53 -12.23 6.40
C ALA A 321 -13.31 -11.87 5.53
N TRP A 322 -13.05 -10.58 5.34
CA TRP A 322 -11.88 -10.10 4.61
C TRP A 322 -10.58 -10.55 5.29
N LEU A 323 -10.49 -10.43 6.62
CA LEU A 323 -9.36 -10.90 7.42
C LEU A 323 -9.13 -12.39 7.13
N ASN A 324 -10.15 -13.22 7.30
CA ASN A 324 -10.03 -14.68 7.18
C ASN A 324 -9.51 -15.12 5.79
N SER A 325 -9.94 -14.43 4.72
CA SER A 325 -9.50 -14.69 3.34
C SER A 325 -8.10 -14.14 3.02
N ASN A 326 -7.54 -13.26 3.85
CA ASN A 326 -6.29 -12.54 3.60
C ASN A 326 -5.26 -12.68 4.75
N LEU A 327 -5.48 -13.57 5.72
CA LEU A 327 -4.64 -13.72 6.92
C LEU A 327 -3.17 -13.91 6.59
N LEU A 328 -2.87 -14.82 5.67
CA LEU A 328 -1.49 -15.11 5.28
C LEU A 328 -0.83 -13.94 4.54
N MET A 329 -1.60 -13.24 3.71
CA MET A 329 -1.13 -12.03 3.02
C MET A 329 -0.82 -10.93 4.02
N LEU A 330 -1.74 -10.67 4.97
CA LEU A 330 -1.55 -9.69 6.03
C LEU A 330 -0.35 -10.04 6.90
N TRP A 331 -0.22 -11.31 7.29
CA TRP A 331 0.95 -11.79 8.03
C TRP A 331 2.25 -11.46 7.31
N ASN A 332 2.35 -11.76 6.02
CA ASN A 332 3.54 -11.46 5.23
C ASN A 332 3.77 -9.95 5.00
N ALA A 333 2.70 -9.15 4.92
CA ALA A 333 2.79 -7.71 4.68
C ALA A 333 3.11 -6.91 5.95
N VAL A 334 2.60 -7.38 7.09
CA VAL A 334 2.72 -6.75 8.40
C VAL A 334 3.99 -7.21 9.11
N TRP A 335 4.33 -8.49 8.94
CA TRP A 335 5.37 -9.13 9.71
C TRP A 335 6.58 -9.45 8.83
N PHE A 336 7.69 -8.81 9.20
CA PHE A 336 8.95 -8.69 8.47
C PHE A 336 9.76 -10.00 8.31
N HIS A 337 9.13 -11.18 8.29
CA HIS A 337 9.85 -12.46 8.11
C HIS A 337 10.50 -12.61 6.74
N ARG A 338 10.04 -11.83 5.77
CA ARG A 338 10.60 -11.71 4.43
C ARG A 338 11.02 -10.27 4.18
N LEU A 339 11.82 -9.70 5.08
CA LEU A 339 12.64 -8.57 4.68
C LEU A 339 13.60 -9.06 3.59
N PRO A 340 13.73 -8.36 2.46
CA PRO A 340 14.88 -8.55 1.59
C PRO A 340 16.18 -8.27 2.34
#